data_AF-A0A8R2B659-F1
#
_entry.id   AF-A0A8R2B659-F1
#
_cell.length_a   1.000
_cell.length_b   1.000
_cell.length_c   1.000
_cell.angle_alpha   90.00
_cell.angle_beta   90.00
_cell.angle_gamma   90.00
#
_symmetry.space_group_name_H-M   'P 1'
#
loop_
_entity.id
_entity.type
_entity.pdbx_description
1 polymer ?
#
loop_
_entity_poly.entity_id
_entity_poly.type
_entity_poly.pdbx_seq_one_letter_code
_entity_poly.pdbx_strand_id
1 'polypeptide(L)'
;MRFVINAVNKIKAKSLNDRLFRQLCHENDEDFERLVLHTEPLDKQLYDELHKRETNIAYLADIFEKLNEVNKNLEGDKINLIKSKSIISAFISKLSLLKEKIGRREFNNFSNLSISQQILDSDLEIYCAHLESLKDNMSTRFKDINDLIIPEWVLNPFLTDIQNVQPLIQEELLEVKHNEEAKIDFKHNGYELFWLKQKTMYPQLWKEVELLIMAFPSTYLVEKGFSAVQQLLTKSRNKLEICERGD
;
A
#
# COMPACT_ATOMS: atom_id res chain seq x y z
N MET A 1 -26.51 -6.80 -8.45
CA MET A 1 -26.92 -5.89 -9.57
C MET A 1 -26.28 -4.49 -9.57
N ARG A 2 -26.44 -3.63 -8.54
CA ARG A 2 -25.88 -2.25 -8.52
C ARG A 2 -24.35 -2.20 -8.73
N PHE A 3 -23.62 -3.15 -8.13
CA PHE A 3 -22.15 -3.20 -8.23
C PHE A 3 -21.66 -3.50 -9.64
N VAL A 4 -22.28 -4.47 -10.33
CA VAL A 4 -21.96 -4.83 -11.71
C VAL A 4 -22.25 -3.66 -12.65
N ILE A 5 -23.41 -3.01 -12.49
CA ILE A 5 -23.78 -1.83 -13.28
C ILE A 5 -22.79 -0.68 -13.03
N ASN A 6 -22.40 -0.43 -11.77
CA ASN A 6 -21.41 0.60 -11.43
C ASN A 6 -20.02 0.28 -11.98
N ALA A 7 -19.59 -0.98 -11.94
CA ALA A 7 -18.30 -1.42 -12.48
C ALA A 7 -18.25 -1.24 -14.00
N VAL A 8 -19.27 -1.74 -14.72
CA VAL A 8 -19.40 -1.58 -16.17
C VAL A 8 -19.44 -0.10 -16.55
N ASN A 9 -20.24 0.70 -15.84
CA ASN A 9 -20.31 2.14 -16.06
C ASN A 9 -18.95 2.82 -15.82
N LYS A 10 -18.21 2.43 -14.77
CA LYS A 10 -16.89 3.00 -14.44
C LYS A 10 -15.80 2.62 -15.45
N ILE A 11 -15.83 1.38 -15.96
CA ILE A 11 -14.90 0.91 -17.00
C ILE A 11 -15.17 1.65 -18.32
N LYS A 12 -16.44 1.84 -18.68
CA LYS A 12 -16.78 2.47 -19.96
C LYS A 12 -16.88 3.99 -19.92
N ALA A 13 -16.92 4.60 -18.74
CA ALA A 13 -16.96 6.06 -18.56
C ALA A 13 -15.71 6.78 -19.08
N LYS A 14 -14.58 6.07 -19.21
CA LYS A 14 -13.33 6.62 -19.73
C LYS A 14 -12.73 5.68 -20.77
N SER A 15 -12.35 6.21 -21.92
CA SER A 15 -11.67 5.45 -22.99
C SER A 15 -10.40 4.73 -22.51
N LEU A 16 -9.68 5.32 -21.54
CA LEU A 16 -8.53 4.71 -20.90
C LEU A 16 -8.88 3.41 -20.15
N ASN A 17 -9.98 3.43 -19.39
CA ASN A 17 -10.40 2.28 -18.59
C ASN A 17 -10.90 1.14 -19.48
N ASP A 18 -11.61 1.45 -20.57
CA ASP A 18 -12.03 0.46 -21.57
C ASP A 18 -10.83 -0.20 -22.28
N ARG A 19 -9.78 0.57 -22.55
CA ARG A 19 -8.52 0.04 -23.11
C ARG A 19 -7.76 -0.85 -22.11
N LEU A 20 -7.67 -0.43 -20.84
CA LEU A 20 -7.05 -1.23 -19.79
C LEU A 20 -7.82 -2.53 -19.54
N PHE A 21 -9.15 -2.48 -19.58
CA PHE A 21 -9.99 -3.66 -19.46
C PHE A 21 -9.74 -4.65 -20.61
N ARG A 22 -9.68 -4.16 -21.87
CA ARG A 22 -9.32 -5.00 -23.03
C ARG A 22 -7.97 -5.67 -22.87
N GLN A 23 -6.96 -4.91 -22.44
CA GLN A 23 -5.63 -5.44 -22.23
C GLN A 23 -5.62 -6.53 -21.15
N LEU A 24 -6.35 -6.32 -20.05
CA LEU A 24 -6.53 -7.32 -19.00
C LEU A 24 -7.21 -8.59 -19.53
N CYS A 25 -8.25 -8.48 -20.36
CA CYS A 25 -8.90 -9.65 -20.97
C CYS A 25 -7.94 -10.43 -21.88
N HIS A 26 -7.15 -9.73 -22.70
CA HIS A 26 -6.19 -10.35 -23.61
C HIS A 26 -5.01 -11.01 -22.86
N GLU A 27 -4.56 -10.45 -21.73
CA GLU A 27 -3.51 -11.05 -20.89
C GLU A 27 -3.98 -12.33 -20.16
N ASN A 28 -5.30 -12.53 -20.05
CA ASN A 28 -5.90 -13.67 -19.35
C ASN A 28 -6.59 -14.67 -20.31
N ASP A 29 -6.38 -14.57 -21.63
CA ASP A 29 -7.02 -15.43 -22.65
C ASP A 29 -8.56 -15.45 -22.58
N GLU A 30 -9.18 -14.29 -22.31
CA GLU A 30 -10.64 -14.16 -22.19
C GLU A 30 -11.31 -13.86 -23.55
N ASP A 31 -12.39 -14.57 -23.87
CA ASP A 31 -13.13 -14.44 -25.14
C ASP A 31 -13.84 -13.07 -25.30
N PHE A 32 -14.13 -12.39 -24.19
CA PHE A 32 -14.94 -11.17 -24.15
C PHE A 32 -14.10 -9.91 -23.86
N GLU A 33 -13.43 -9.39 -24.89
CA GLU A 33 -12.59 -8.20 -24.75
C GLU A 33 -13.40 -6.88 -24.64
N ARG A 34 -14.66 -6.87 -25.08
CA ARG A 34 -15.44 -5.62 -25.20
C ARG A 34 -16.74 -5.68 -24.42
N LEU A 35 -16.83 -4.82 -23.41
CA LEU A 35 -18.12 -4.53 -22.78
C LEU A 35 -19.06 -3.91 -23.83
N VAL A 36 -20.32 -4.34 -23.93
CA VAL A 36 -21.32 -3.79 -24.87
C VAL A 36 -22.12 -2.67 -24.19
N LEU A 37 -22.49 -1.61 -24.92
CA LEU A 37 -23.33 -0.52 -24.39
C LEU A 37 -24.79 -0.98 -24.45
N HIS A 38 -25.58 -0.51 -23.49
CA HIS A 38 -27.05 -0.52 -23.44
C HIS A 38 -27.68 -1.42 -22.38
N THR A 39 -28.50 -0.73 -21.60
CA THR A 39 -29.43 -1.16 -20.56
C THR A 39 -30.52 -2.06 -21.16
N GLU A 40 -30.33 -3.38 -21.01
CA GLU A 40 -31.23 -4.54 -21.15
C GLU A 40 -31.99 -4.83 -22.48
N PRO A 41 -32.28 -6.12 -22.79
CA PRO A 41 -31.75 -7.33 -22.15
C PRO A 41 -30.36 -7.55 -22.77
N LEU A 42 -29.30 -7.33 -22.00
CA LEU A 42 -28.62 -8.46 -21.39
C LEU A 42 -28.28 -9.47 -22.48
N ASP A 43 -27.03 -9.48 -22.90
CA ASP A 43 -26.45 -10.73 -23.32
C ASP A 43 -26.71 -11.71 -22.17
N LYS A 44 -27.80 -12.47 -22.30
CA LYS A 44 -28.36 -13.28 -21.22
C LYS A 44 -27.30 -14.27 -20.75
N GLN A 45 -26.44 -14.68 -21.67
CA GLN A 45 -25.26 -15.46 -21.41
C GLN A 45 -24.29 -14.74 -20.46
N LEU A 46 -23.87 -13.51 -20.77
CA LEU A 46 -22.97 -12.73 -19.90
C LEU A 46 -23.58 -12.48 -18.51
N TYR A 47 -24.89 -12.22 -18.42
CA TYR A 47 -25.53 -12.07 -17.12
C TYR A 47 -25.61 -13.38 -16.35
N ASP A 48 -26.01 -14.47 -17.00
CA ASP A 48 -26.07 -15.77 -16.35
C ASP A 48 -24.66 -16.19 -15.88
N GLU A 49 -23.62 -15.84 -16.63
CA GLU A 49 -22.21 -16.04 -16.24
C GLU A 49 -21.78 -15.16 -15.06
N LEU A 50 -22.07 -13.86 -15.10
CA LEU A 50 -21.73 -12.94 -14.00
C LEU A 50 -22.52 -13.25 -12.73
N HIS A 51 -23.78 -13.65 -12.86
CA HIS A 51 -24.62 -14.03 -11.74
C HIS A 51 -24.13 -15.33 -11.09
N LYS A 52 -23.65 -16.30 -11.89
CA LYS A 52 -22.96 -17.51 -11.38
C LYS A 52 -21.66 -17.18 -10.62
N ARG A 53 -21.05 -16.02 -10.84
CA ARG A 53 -19.78 -15.60 -10.22
C ARG A 53 -19.95 -14.43 -9.23
N GLU A 54 -21.17 -14.09 -8.85
CA GLU A 54 -21.46 -12.91 -8.02
C GLU A 54 -20.70 -12.92 -6.68
N THR A 55 -20.64 -14.08 -6.02
CA THR A 55 -19.91 -14.28 -4.76
C THR A 55 -18.40 -14.08 -4.94
N ASN A 56 -17.83 -14.65 -6.01
CA ASN A 56 -16.40 -14.52 -6.32
C ASN A 56 -16.03 -13.06 -6.58
N ILE A 57 -16.86 -12.34 -7.34
CA ILE A 57 -16.65 -10.92 -7.64
C ILE A 57 -16.74 -10.08 -6.36
N ALA A 58 -17.72 -10.35 -5.50
CA ALA A 58 -17.88 -9.66 -4.22
C ALA A 58 -16.67 -9.87 -3.30
N TYR A 59 -16.21 -11.13 -3.16
CA TYR A 59 -15.01 -11.46 -2.41
C TYR A 59 -13.78 -10.74 -2.95
N LEU A 60 -13.51 -10.82 -4.26
CA LEU A 60 -12.35 -10.17 -4.87
C LEU A 60 -12.41 -8.66 -4.70
N ALA A 61 -13.58 -8.03 -4.86
CA ALA A 61 -13.75 -6.60 -4.63
C ALA A 61 -13.35 -6.19 -3.20
N ASP A 62 -13.74 -6.97 -2.19
CA ASP A 62 -13.34 -6.73 -0.80
C ASP A 62 -11.83 -6.90 -0.59
N ILE A 63 -11.19 -7.89 -1.23
CA ILE A 63 -9.73 -8.08 -1.14
C ILE A 63 -8.98 -6.93 -1.82
N PHE A 64 -9.41 -6.52 -3.03
CA PHE A 64 -8.81 -5.40 -3.75
C PHE A 64 -8.95 -4.08 -2.98
N GLU A 65 -10.08 -3.86 -2.31
CA GLU A 65 -10.25 -2.68 -1.46
C GLU A 65 -9.20 -2.64 -0.33
N LYS A 66 -8.96 -3.78 0.33
CA LYS A 66 -7.95 -3.89 1.38
C LYS A 66 -6.53 -3.72 0.86
N LEU A 67 -6.21 -4.30 -0.30
CA LEU A 67 -4.91 -4.11 -0.95
C LEU A 67 -4.69 -2.62 -1.30
N ASN A 68 -5.73 -1.96 -1.79
CA ASN A 68 -5.68 -0.53 -2.10
C ASN A 68 -5.51 0.33 -0.84
N GLU A 69 -6.11 -0.05 0.29
CA GLU A 69 -5.87 0.62 1.58
C GLU A 69 -4.39 0.53 1.98
N VAL A 70 -3.77 -0.65 1.82
CA VAL A 70 -2.34 -0.83 2.08
C VAL A 70 -1.49 0.04 1.16
N ASN A 71 -1.77 0.05 -0.14
CA ASN A 71 -1.05 0.89 -1.10
C ASN A 71 -1.13 2.37 -0.71
N LYS A 72 -2.33 2.88 -0.40
CA LYS A 72 -2.52 4.26 0.07
C LYS A 72 -1.74 4.56 1.34
N ASN A 73 -1.70 3.62 2.29
CA ASN A 73 -0.93 3.79 3.53
C ASN A 73 0.58 3.82 3.29
N LEU A 74 1.07 3.22 2.19
CA LEU A 74 2.47 3.26 1.75
C LEU A 74 2.80 4.48 0.87
N GLU A 75 1.79 5.21 0.38
CA GLU A 75 1.89 6.35 -0.56
C GLU A 75 1.94 7.72 0.15
N GLY A 76 2.63 7.83 1.28
CA GLY A 76 2.70 9.07 2.07
C GLY A 76 4.06 9.77 2.04
N ASP A 77 4.04 11.11 2.14
CA ASP A 77 5.27 11.93 2.22
C ASP A 77 6.07 11.71 3.53
N LYS A 78 5.53 10.95 4.48
CA LYS A 78 6.13 10.66 5.80
C LYS A 78 6.32 9.16 6.04
N ILE A 79 6.41 8.35 4.99
CA ILE A 79 6.61 6.90 5.13
C ILE A 79 8.10 6.59 5.05
N ASN A 80 8.59 5.88 6.06
CA ASN A 80 9.96 5.37 6.18
C ASN A 80 9.92 3.85 6.38
N LEU A 81 11.07 3.19 6.44
CA LEU A 81 11.12 1.72 6.53
C LEU A 81 10.45 1.17 7.80
N ILE A 82 10.55 1.89 8.93
CA ILE A 82 9.92 1.51 10.21
C ILE A 82 8.39 1.46 10.06
N LYS A 83 7.81 2.49 9.45
CA LYS A 83 6.36 2.59 9.20
C LYS A 83 5.92 1.56 8.16
N SER A 84 6.68 1.39 7.08
CA SER A 84 6.38 0.39 6.05
C SER A 84 6.37 -1.02 6.62
N LYS A 85 7.36 -1.39 7.44
CA LYS A 85 7.37 -2.67 8.16
C LYS A 85 6.09 -2.85 8.97
N SER A 86 5.71 -1.86 9.75
CA SER A 86 4.50 -1.91 10.58
C SER A 86 3.24 -2.12 9.73
N ILE A 87 3.08 -1.39 8.62
CA ILE A 87 1.93 -1.50 7.71
C ILE A 87 1.85 -2.89 7.07
N ILE A 88 2.97 -3.38 6.52
CA ILE A 88 3.04 -4.65 5.82
C ILE A 88 2.81 -5.82 6.79
N SER A 89 3.49 -5.83 7.94
CA SER A 89 3.32 -6.85 8.98
C SER A 89 1.87 -6.90 9.49
N ALA A 90 1.24 -5.74 9.69
CA ALA A 90 -0.17 -5.67 10.07
C ALA A 90 -1.09 -6.24 8.99
N PHE A 91 -0.82 -5.96 7.70
CA PHE A 91 -1.63 -6.50 6.62
C PHE A 91 -1.52 -8.02 6.47
N ILE A 92 -0.30 -8.56 6.52
CA ILE A 92 -0.06 -10.02 6.50
C ILE A 92 -0.80 -10.70 7.67
N SER A 93 -0.77 -10.10 8.86
CA SER A 93 -1.51 -10.58 10.02
C SER A 93 -3.03 -10.50 9.80
N LYS A 94 -3.53 -9.41 9.19
CA LYS A 94 -4.95 -9.27 8.82
C LYS A 94 -5.39 -10.37 7.85
N LEU A 95 -4.56 -10.80 6.89
CA LEU A 95 -4.91 -11.88 5.96
C LEU A 95 -5.18 -13.20 6.70
N SER A 96 -4.38 -13.52 7.72
CA SER A 96 -4.61 -14.69 8.58
C SER A 96 -5.95 -14.58 9.31
N LEU A 97 -6.25 -13.41 9.89
CA LEU A 97 -7.53 -13.14 10.57
C LEU A 97 -8.73 -13.24 9.62
N LEU A 98 -8.60 -12.72 8.40
CA LEU A 98 -9.65 -12.77 7.38
C LEU A 98 -9.96 -14.22 6.98
N LYS A 99 -8.94 -15.08 6.87
CA LYS A 99 -9.11 -16.50 6.57
C LYS A 99 -9.90 -17.20 7.66
N GLU A 100 -9.55 -16.99 8.93
CA GLU A 100 -10.27 -17.56 10.07
C GLU A 100 -11.74 -17.12 10.09
N LYS A 101 -12.00 -15.84 9.82
CA LYS A 101 -13.35 -15.28 9.77
C LYS A 101 -14.19 -15.88 8.65
N ILE A 102 -13.65 -15.99 7.43
CA ILE A 102 -14.33 -16.67 6.31
C ILE A 102 -14.66 -18.12 6.69
N GLY A 103 -13.70 -18.85 7.28
CA GLY A 103 -13.92 -20.24 7.71
C GLY A 103 -15.03 -20.39 8.76
N ARG A 104 -15.28 -19.36 9.57
CA ARG A 104 -16.38 -19.30 10.54
C ARG A 104 -17.67 -18.68 9.99
N ARG A 105 -17.72 -18.36 8.69
CA ARG A 105 -18.83 -17.64 8.04
C ARG A 105 -19.10 -16.26 8.66
N GLU A 106 -18.06 -15.59 9.14
CA GLU A 106 -18.11 -14.24 9.69
C GLU A 106 -17.69 -13.20 8.62
N PHE A 107 -18.66 -12.51 8.03
CA PHE A 107 -18.40 -11.60 6.90
C PHE A 107 -18.32 -10.11 7.27
N ASN A 108 -18.19 -9.78 8.56
CA ASN A 108 -18.19 -8.38 9.05
C ASN A 108 -17.07 -7.49 8.47
N ASN A 109 -16.00 -8.11 7.94
CA ASN A 109 -14.90 -7.41 7.29
C ASN A 109 -14.97 -7.43 5.76
N PHE A 110 -16.06 -7.94 5.20
CA PHE A 110 -16.29 -8.11 3.77
C PHE A 110 -17.60 -7.40 3.37
N SER A 111 -17.48 -6.12 3.04
CA SER A 111 -18.63 -5.24 2.78
C SER A 111 -19.46 -5.73 1.61
N ASN A 112 -18.82 -6.30 0.59
CA ASN A 112 -19.51 -6.79 -0.60
C ASN A 112 -19.99 -8.24 -0.42
N LEU A 113 -19.13 -9.12 0.10
CA LEU A 113 -19.47 -10.55 0.29
C LEU A 113 -20.58 -10.76 1.31
N SER A 114 -20.67 -9.92 2.35
CA SER A 114 -21.74 -10.01 3.37
C SER A 114 -23.14 -9.77 2.82
N ILE A 115 -23.25 -9.14 1.64
CA ILE A 115 -24.52 -8.85 0.97
C ILE A 115 -24.91 -9.99 0.01
N SER A 116 -23.97 -10.84 -0.38
CA SER A 116 -24.22 -11.95 -1.28
C SER A 116 -25.15 -13.00 -0.66
N GLN A 117 -26.16 -13.42 -1.41
CA GLN A 117 -27.08 -14.47 -0.98
C GLN A 117 -26.47 -15.84 -1.30
N GLN A 118 -26.46 -16.74 -0.31
CA GLN A 118 -26.06 -18.15 -0.44
C GLN A 118 -24.59 -18.38 -0.88
N ILE A 119 -23.65 -18.18 0.04
CA ILE A 119 -22.24 -18.56 -0.17
C ILE A 119 -22.08 -20.05 0.11
N LEU A 120 -21.65 -20.80 -0.91
CA LEU A 120 -21.40 -22.25 -0.85
C LEU A 120 -20.14 -22.56 -0.02
N ASP A 121 -20.13 -23.69 0.68
CA ASP A 121 -18.92 -24.13 1.43
C ASP A 121 -17.71 -24.31 0.51
N SER A 122 -17.93 -24.82 -0.72
CA SER A 122 -16.88 -24.94 -1.73
C SER A 122 -16.23 -23.61 -2.11
N ASP A 123 -17.01 -22.52 -2.14
CA ASP A 123 -16.48 -21.18 -2.42
C ASP A 123 -15.63 -20.68 -1.24
N LEU A 124 -16.08 -20.95 -0.01
CA LEU A 124 -15.34 -20.59 1.21
C LEU A 124 -13.98 -21.30 1.28
N GLU A 125 -13.93 -22.58 0.91
CA GLU A 125 -12.67 -23.34 0.82
C GLU A 125 -11.70 -22.68 -0.16
N ILE A 126 -12.18 -22.27 -1.34
CA ILE A 126 -11.40 -21.54 -2.35
C ILE A 126 -10.91 -20.21 -1.78
N TYR A 127 -11.76 -19.44 -1.12
CA TYR A 127 -11.37 -18.14 -0.54
C TYR A 127 -10.36 -18.28 0.60
N CYS A 128 -10.51 -19.30 1.45
CA CYS A 128 -9.54 -19.60 2.50
C CYS A 128 -8.18 -20.01 1.91
N ALA A 129 -8.16 -20.83 0.87
CA ALA A 129 -6.93 -21.20 0.16
C ALA A 129 -6.27 -19.99 -0.51
N HIS A 130 -7.07 -19.14 -1.17
CA HIS A 130 -6.57 -17.90 -1.78
C HIS A 130 -5.97 -16.94 -0.73
N LEU A 131 -6.62 -16.76 0.43
CA LEU A 131 -6.08 -15.90 1.50
C LEU A 131 -4.76 -16.43 2.07
N GLU A 132 -4.62 -17.74 2.23
CA GLU A 132 -3.33 -18.32 2.66
C GLU A 132 -2.25 -18.10 1.61
N SER A 133 -2.56 -18.39 0.34
CA SER A 133 -1.61 -18.15 -0.76
C SER A 133 -1.22 -16.66 -0.86
N LEU A 134 -2.18 -15.74 -0.74
CA LEU A 134 -1.90 -14.30 -0.76
C LEU A 134 -1.00 -13.88 0.40
N LYS A 135 -1.23 -14.42 1.61
CA LYS A 135 -0.38 -14.19 2.78
C LYS A 135 1.04 -14.70 2.55
N ASP A 136 1.20 -15.91 2.02
CA ASP A 136 2.52 -16.49 1.74
C ASP A 136 3.28 -15.69 0.67
N ASN A 137 2.58 -15.29 -0.39
CA ASN A 137 3.14 -14.43 -1.43
C ASN A 137 3.57 -13.06 -0.87
N MET A 138 2.74 -12.41 -0.06
CA MET A 138 3.10 -11.14 0.59
C MET A 138 4.27 -11.29 1.56
N SER A 139 4.29 -12.37 2.34
CA SER A 139 5.39 -12.66 3.29
C SER A 139 6.70 -12.89 2.55
N THR A 140 6.67 -13.58 1.42
CA THR A 140 7.84 -13.82 0.57
C THR A 140 8.30 -12.53 -0.10
N ARG A 141 7.37 -11.76 -0.68
CA ARG A 141 7.67 -10.51 -1.40
C ARG A 141 8.28 -9.45 -0.49
N PHE A 142 7.85 -9.36 0.76
CA PHE A 142 8.30 -8.35 1.72
C PHE A 142 9.15 -8.95 2.85
N LYS A 143 9.85 -10.05 2.57
CA LYS A 143 10.67 -10.74 3.55
C LYS A 143 11.76 -9.82 4.12
N ASP A 144 12.42 -9.05 3.27
CA ASP A 144 13.43 -8.06 3.63
C ASP A 144 12.90 -7.01 4.62
N ILE A 145 11.71 -6.48 4.38
CA ILE A 145 11.06 -5.50 5.26
C ILE A 145 10.60 -6.18 6.57
N ASN A 146 10.05 -7.39 6.51
CA ASN A 146 9.60 -8.10 7.71
C ASN A 146 10.78 -8.53 8.59
N ASP A 147 11.91 -8.91 7.99
CA ASP A 147 13.12 -9.33 8.69
C ASP A 147 13.96 -8.12 9.16
N LEU A 148 13.64 -6.90 8.71
CA LEU A 148 14.34 -5.67 9.09
C LEU A 148 14.38 -5.48 10.62
N ILE A 149 15.56 -5.57 11.22
CA ILE A 149 15.74 -5.36 12.65
C ILE A 149 15.71 -3.85 12.93
N ILE A 150 14.81 -3.42 13.82
CA ILE A 150 14.70 -2.03 14.27
C ILE A 150 15.15 -2.00 15.73
N PRO A 151 16.34 -1.49 16.05
CA PRO A 151 16.80 -1.39 17.42
C PRO A 151 15.86 -0.50 18.25
N GLU A 152 15.55 -0.91 19.48
CA GLU A 152 14.62 -0.17 20.35
C GLU A 152 15.07 1.28 20.59
N TRP A 153 16.38 1.50 20.67
CA TRP A 153 16.97 2.82 20.87
C TRP A 153 16.72 3.79 19.72
N VAL A 154 16.46 3.31 18.51
CA VAL A 154 16.08 4.16 17.37
C VAL A 154 14.72 4.80 17.63
N LEU A 155 13.79 4.04 18.22
CA LEU A 155 12.46 4.53 18.57
C LEU A 155 12.47 5.31 19.88
N ASN A 156 13.30 4.92 20.85
CA ASN A 156 13.46 5.63 22.11
C ASN A 156 14.86 5.44 22.72
N PRO A 157 15.80 6.37 22.49
CA PRO A 157 17.18 6.23 22.97
C PRO A 157 17.30 6.34 24.50
N PHE A 158 16.29 6.91 25.18
CA PHE A 158 16.34 7.19 26.62
C PHE A 158 15.99 5.97 27.49
N LEU A 159 15.33 4.96 26.93
CA LEU A 159 14.88 3.76 27.66
C LEU A 159 15.75 2.52 27.44
N THR A 160 16.76 2.63 26.57
CA THR A 160 17.54 1.46 26.14
C THR A 160 18.54 0.99 27.20
N ASP A 161 18.67 -0.33 27.34
CA ASP A 161 19.78 -0.94 28.07
C ASP A 161 21.05 -0.95 27.22
N ILE A 162 22.06 -0.17 27.64
CA ILE A 162 23.33 0.04 26.93
C ILE A 162 24.12 -1.27 26.81
N GLN A 163 23.93 -2.22 27.73
CA GLN A 163 24.68 -3.48 27.73
C GLN A 163 24.38 -4.37 26.51
N ASN A 164 23.20 -4.21 25.91
CA ASN A 164 22.76 -5.00 24.77
C ASN A 164 23.02 -4.32 23.41
N VAL A 165 23.77 -3.21 23.40
CA VAL A 165 24.04 -2.40 22.22
C VAL A 165 25.49 -2.58 21.76
N GLN A 166 25.76 -2.47 20.46
CA GLN A 166 27.13 -2.61 19.93
C GLN A 166 28.11 -1.61 20.58
N PRO A 167 29.34 -2.03 20.95
CA PRO A 167 30.29 -1.16 21.65
C PRO A 167 30.55 0.18 20.96
N LEU A 168 30.58 0.18 19.62
CA LEU A 168 30.88 1.37 18.81
C LEU A 168 29.94 2.55 19.03
N ILE A 169 28.70 2.32 19.47
CA ILE A 169 27.69 3.38 19.65
C ILE A 169 27.33 3.61 21.12
N GLN A 170 27.91 2.85 22.06
CA GLN A 170 27.55 2.94 23.48
C GLN A 170 27.85 4.32 24.07
N GLU A 171 28.99 4.91 23.72
CA GLU A 171 29.39 6.24 24.23
C GLU A 171 28.43 7.33 23.75
N GLU A 172 28.20 7.44 22.43
CA GLU A 172 27.24 8.41 21.87
C GLU A 172 25.83 8.18 22.42
N LEU A 173 25.41 6.92 22.60
CA LEU A 173 24.09 6.62 23.14
C LEU A 173 23.98 7.01 24.62
N LEU A 174 25.05 6.87 25.41
CA LEU A 174 25.10 7.33 26.80
C LEU A 174 25.00 8.86 26.89
N GLU A 175 25.67 9.57 25.99
CA GLU A 175 25.58 11.03 25.89
C GLU A 175 24.15 11.48 25.57
N VAL A 176 23.53 10.90 24.53
CA VAL A 176 22.13 11.18 24.18
C VAL A 176 21.19 10.87 25.35
N LYS A 177 21.37 9.71 25.99
CA LYS A 177 20.49 9.23 27.07
C LYS A 177 20.45 10.18 28.28
N HIS A 178 21.56 10.85 28.60
CA HIS A 178 21.65 11.80 29.71
C HIS A 178 21.48 13.26 29.30
N ASN A 179 21.20 13.53 28.01
CA ASN A 179 20.97 14.87 27.52
C ASN A 179 19.49 15.28 27.69
N GLU A 180 19.20 16.11 28.70
CA GLU A 180 17.84 16.57 29.01
C GLU A 180 17.24 17.47 27.90
N GLU A 181 18.07 18.26 27.19
CA GLU A 181 17.60 19.06 26.05
C GLU A 181 17.18 18.16 24.88
N ALA A 182 17.97 17.12 24.60
CA ALA A 182 17.65 16.12 23.58
C ALA A 182 16.34 15.39 23.89
N LYS A 183 16.06 15.12 25.18
CA LYS A 183 14.81 14.49 25.64
C LYS A 183 13.58 15.37 25.40
N ILE A 184 13.72 16.69 25.63
CA ILE A 184 12.67 17.66 25.33
C ILE A 184 12.43 17.72 23.81
N ASP A 185 13.50 17.82 23.01
CA ASP A 185 13.40 17.88 21.55
C ASP A 185 12.77 16.61 20.96
N PHE A 186 13.16 15.43 21.46
CA PHE A 186 12.55 14.15 21.09
C PHE A 186 11.06 14.10 21.39
N LYS A 187 10.65 14.54 22.59
CA LYS A 187 9.22 14.56 22.97
C LYS A 187 8.39 15.49 22.08
N HIS A 188 8.96 16.59 21.63
CA HIS A 188 8.28 17.56 20.78
C HIS A 188 8.21 17.10 19.31
N ASN A 189 9.30 16.55 18.76
CA ASN A 189 9.42 16.30 17.32
C ASN A 189 9.26 14.83 16.90
N GLY A 190 9.29 13.90 17.86
CA GLY A 190 9.34 12.45 17.60
C GLY A 190 10.70 12.00 17.06
N TYR A 191 10.85 10.68 16.90
CA TYR A 191 12.13 10.06 16.55
C TYR A 191 12.68 10.51 15.19
N GLU A 192 11.82 10.71 14.18
CA GLU A 192 12.25 10.99 12.81
C GLU A 192 13.03 12.30 12.70
N LEU A 193 12.40 13.39 13.18
CA LEU A 193 12.98 14.72 13.16
C LEU A 193 14.10 14.86 14.19
N PHE A 194 13.99 14.17 15.32
CA PHE A 194 15.05 14.13 16.32
C PHE A 194 16.37 13.64 15.70
N TRP A 195 16.38 12.45 15.10
CA TRP A 195 17.61 11.90 14.53
C TRP A 195 18.17 12.73 13.38
N LEU A 196 17.30 13.34 12.56
CA LEU A 196 17.73 14.26 11.50
C LEU A 196 18.50 15.48 12.03
N LYS A 197 18.11 16.00 13.20
CA LYS A 197 18.83 17.11 13.87
C LYS A 197 20.13 16.65 14.51
N GLN A 198 20.14 15.42 15.05
CA GLN A 198 21.25 14.87 15.81
C GLN A 198 22.39 14.29 14.95
N LYS A 199 22.20 14.18 13.64
CA LYS A 199 23.14 13.50 12.71
C LYS A 199 24.59 13.97 12.76
N THR A 200 24.84 15.27 13.01
CA THR A 200 26.19 15.83 13.07
C THR A 200 26.83 15.66 14.44
N MET A 201 26.01 15.58 15.48
CA MET A 201 26.46 15.47 16.87
C MET A 201 26.79 14.02 17.24
N TYR A 202 26.01 13.06 16.72
CA TYR A 202 26.19 11.63 16.99
C TYR A 202 26.29 10.84 15.68
N PRO A 203 27.44 10.93 14.97
CA PRO A 203 27.62 10.34 13.66
C PRO A 203 27.61 8.81 13.66
N GLN A 204 28.00 8.13 14.73
CA GLN A 204 27.94 6.66 14.78
C GLN A 204 26.51 6.17 14.95
N LEU A 205 25.71 6.85 15.79
CA LEU A 205 24.26 6.58 15.89
C LEU A 205 23.56 6.88 14.56
N TRP A 206 23.93 7.97 13.88
CA TRP A 206 23.31 8.31 12.60
C TRP A 206 23.49 7.22 11.54
N LYS A 207 24.66 6.58 11.45
CA LYS A 207 24.91 5.50 10.47
C LYS A 207 23.93 4.34 10.59
N GLU A 208 23.54 3.98 11.80
CA GLU A 208 22.57 2.91 12.05
C GLU A 208 21.13 3.34 11.73
N VAL A 209 20.84 4.63 11.89
CA VAL A 209 19.48 5.20 11.75
C VAL A 209 19.18 5.67 10.32
N GLU A 210 20.19 6.10 9.58
CA GLU A 210 20.06 6.81 8.31
C GLU A 210 19.14 6.08 7.35
N LEU A 211 19.42 4.79 7.10
CA LEU A 211 18.64 4.00 6.16
C LEU A 211 17.19 3.82 6.63
N LEU A 212 16.96 3.63 7.93
CA LEU A 212 15.62 3.42 8.50
C LEU A 212 14.71 4.64 8.32
N ILE A 213 15.28 5.86 8.35
CA ILE A 213 14.54 7.13 8.25
C ILE A 213 14.52 7.68 6.83
N MET A 214 15.65 7.64 6.11
CA MET A 214 15.83 8.33 4.83
C MET A 214 15.43 7.51 3.61
N ALA A 215 15.36 6.18 3.72
CA ALA A 215 15.01 5.35 2.58
C ALA A 215 13.56 5.60 2.14
N PHE A 216 13.34 5.57 0.82
CA PHE A 216 12.02 5.61 0.22
C PHE A 216 11.48 4.19 0.04
N PRO A 217 10.52 3.75 0.85
CA PRO A 217 10.04 2.37 0.82
C PRO A 217 9.06 2.09 -0.32
N SER A 218 8.60 3.13 -1.02
CA SER A 218 7.74 3.03 -2.19
C SER A 218 8.22 3.97 -3.29
N THR A 219 7.86 3.67 -4.53
CA THR A 219 8.14 4.53 -5.69
C THR A 219 7.31 5.82 -5.69
N TYR A 220 6.36 5.97 -4.77
CA TYR A 220 5.42 7.08 -4.72
C TYR A 220 6.08 8.47 -4.79
N LEU A 221 7.10 8.71 -3.95
CA LEU A 221 7.77 10.01 -3.95
C LEU A 221 8.54 10.27 -5.25
N VAL A 222 9.08 9.21 -5.86
CA VAL A 222 9.74 9.27 -7.16
C VAL A 222 8.71 9.56 -8.26
N GLU A 223 7.58 8.87 -8.27
CA GLU A 223 6.47 9.07 -9.22
C GLU A 223 5.83 10.46 -9.10
N LYS A 224 5.66 10.97 -7.88
CA LYS A 224 5.21 12.33 -7.60
C LYS A 224 6.20 13.36 -8.14
N GLY A 225 7.50 13.13 -7.95
CA GLY A 225 8.57 13.95 -8.51
C GLY A 225 8.53 13.99 -10.05
N PHE A 226 8.46 12.83 -10.71
CA PHE A 226 8.33 12.73 -12.16
C PHE A 226 7.06 13.39 -12.69
N SER A 227 5.93 13.21 -11.99
CA SER A 227 4.67 13.87 -12.35
C SER A 227 4.79 15.39 -12.29
N ALA A 228 5.46 15.94 -11.27
CA ALA A 228 5.71 17.37 -11.17
C ALA A 228 6.61 17.87 -12.32
N VAL A 229 7.68 17.15 -12.65
CA VAL A 229 8.55 17.47 -13.79
C VAL A 229 7.77 17.45 -15.11
N GLN A 230 6.95 16.42 -15.34
CA GLN A 230 6.12 16.32 -16.54
C GLN A 230 5.13 17.49 -16.64
N GLN A 231 4.50 17.89 -15.52
CA GLN A 231 3.63 19.07 -15.48
C GLN A 231 4.39 20.37 -15.80
N LEU A 232 5.62 20.53 -15.29
CA LEU A 232 6.47 21.67 -15.61
C LEU A 232 6.82 21.69 -17.09
N LEU A 233 7.26 20.57 -17.68
CA LEU A 233 7.62 20.45 -19.09
C LEU A 233 6.42 20.68 -20.03
N THR A 234 5.25 20.18 -19.68
CA THR A 234 4.02 20.34 -20.48
C THR A 234 3.43 21.75 -20.37
N LYS A 235 3.48 22.40 -19.20
CA LYS A 235 3.02 23.79 -19.03
C LYS A 235 4.01 24.82 -19.60
N SER A 236 5.32 24.58 -19.51
CA SER A 236 6.34 25.48 -20.09
C SER A 236 6.38 25.40 -21.62
N ARG A 237 6.07 24.25 -22.23
CA ARG A 237 5.88 24.15 -23.70
C ARG A 237 4.70 24.97 -24.25
N ASN A 238 3.73 25.32 -23.41
CA ASN A 238 2.57 26.15 -23.81
C ASN A 238 2.77 27.65 -23.52
N LYS A 239 3.97 28.08 -23.07
CA LYS A 239 4.31 29.48 -22.78
C LYS A 239 5.63 29.94 -23.40
N LEU A 240 5.91 29.48 -24.63
CA LEU A 240 6.79 30.24 -25.52
C LEU A 240 5.93 31.25 -26.27
N GLU A 241 5.55 32.34 -25.59
CA GLU A 241 5.25 33.58 -26.32
C GLU A 241 6.58 34.06 -26.90
N ILE A 242 6.73 33.85 -28.20
CA ILE A 242 7.76 34.47 -29.01
C ILE A 242 7.47 35.97 -28.90
N CYS A 243 8.20 36.67 -28.02
CA CYS A 243 8.31 38.12 -28.13
C CYS A 243 8.94 38.39 -29.50
N GLU A 244 8.13 38.74 -30.49
CA GLU A 244 8.62 39.41 -31.68
C GLU A 244 9.29 40.71 -31.21
N ARG A 245 10.62 40.70 -31.29
CA ARG A 245 11.48 41.88 -31.16
C ARG A 245 11.31 42.72 -32.43
N GLY A 246 11.07 44.01 -32.23
CA GLY A 246 11.56 45.13 -33.05
C GLY A 246 11.19 45.14 -34.54
N ASP A 247 10.31 46.07 -34.92
CA ASP A 247 10.71 47.33 -35.56
C ASP A 247 9.64 48.42 -35.29
#